data_AF-A0ABD7CG22-F1
#
_entry.id   AF-A0ABD7CG22-F1
#
_cell.length_a   1.000
_cell.length_b   1.000
_cell.length_c   1.000
_cell.angle_alpha   90.00
_cell.angle_beta   90.00
_cell.angle_gamma   90.00
#
_symmetry.space_group_name_H-M   'P 1'
#
loop_
_entity.id
_entity.type
_entity.pdbx_description
1 polymer ?
#
loop_
_entity_poly.entity_id
_entity_poly.type
_entity_poly.pdbx_seq_one_letter_code
_entity_poly.pdbx_strand_id
1 'polypeptide(L)'
;MYCYTYVNQFACIFNELQLWTRISSEHPIFLKTVASLSKINLPKSAVDELDDINKTFLGLYNDVVHLKKSLRDNPMLYHQSITNIKRIINKFMSYDTQALSFYPKLLEFAKENKPWQELVNHIIHEQHFMLELFKDLILQIG
;
A
#
# COMPACT_ATOMS: atom_id res chain seq x y z
N MET A 1 9.39 -5.80 -14.31
CA MET A 1 9.54 -7.15 -14.90
C MET A 1 8.19 -7.81 -14.77
N TYR A 2 7.45 -7.92 -15.87
CA TYR A 2 6.07 -8.41 -15.90
C TYR A 2 6.02 -9.90 -15.49
N CYS A 3 5.07 -10.28 -14.64
CA CYS A 3 4.86 -11.65 -14.16
C CYS A 3 4.57 -12.60 -15.34
N TYR A 4 5.60 -13.14 -15.98
CA TYR A 4 5.49 -14.16 -17.01
C TYR A 4 6.36 -15.35 -16.59
N THR A 5 5.75 -16.36 -15.96
CA THR A 5 6.07 -17.80 -16.09
C THR A 5 5.30 -18.64 -15.07
N TYR A 6 4.97 -19.86 -15.47
CA TYR A 6 4.00 -20.79 -14.88
C TYR A 6 4.37 -21.41 -13.51
N VAL A 7 5.46 -21.00 -12.85
CA VAL A 7 5.87 -21.60 -11.56
C VAL A 7 5.43 -20.69 -10.41
N ASN A 8 4.21 -20.96 -9.94
CA ASN A 8 3.36 -20.27 -8.95
C ASN A 8 2.77 -18.93 -9.39
N GLN A 9 1.63 -18.98 -10.11
CA GLN A 9 0.78 -17.82 -10.45
C GLN A 9 0.54 -16.85 -9.28
N PHE A 10 0.50 -17.34 -8.04
CA PHE A 10 0.33 -16.49 -6.84
C PHE A 10 1.62 -15.99 -6.19
N ALA A 11 2.80 -16.56 -6.49
CA ALA A 11 4.03 -16.11 -5.85
C ALA A 11 4.34 -14.65 -6.22
N CYS A 12 4.14 -14.28 -7.49
CA CYS A 12 4.26 -12.89 -7.94
C CYS A 12 3.29 -11.99 -7.19
N ILE A 13 2.00 -12.36 -7.16
CA ILE A 13 0.93 -11.59 -6.52
C ILE A 13 1.19 -11.40 -5.02
N PHE A 14 1.63 -12.44 -4.32
CA PHE A 14 1.98 -12.34 -2.90
C PHE A 14 3.20 -11.46 -2.65
N ASN A 15 4.19 -11.49 -3.54
CA ASN A 15 5.37 -10.64 -3.39
C ASN A 15 4.99 -9.16 -3.60
N GLU A 16 4.20 -8.85 -4.62
CA GLU A 16 3.68 -7.50 -4.84
C GLU A 16 2.79 -7.04 -3.68
N LEU A 17 1.83 -7.86 -3.25
CA LEU A 17 0.99 -7.55 -2.09
C LEU A 17 1.83 -7.28 -0.84
N GLN A 18 2.82 -8.13 -0.56
CA GLN A 18 3.66 -8.00 0.63
C GLN A 18 4.55 -6.75 0.56
N LEU A 19 5.11 -6.45 -0.62
CA LEU A 19 5.93 -5.27 -0.85
C LEU A 19 5.12 -3.98 -0.70
N TRP A 20 4.03 -3.86 -1.46
CA TRP A 20 3.28 -2.62 -1.53
C TRP A 20 2.49 -2.34 -0.25
N THR A 21 1.91 -3.36 0.40
CA THR A 21 1.30 -3.14 1.73
C THR A 21 2.32 -2.67 2.76
N ARG A 22 3.57 -3.14 2.68
CA ARG A 22 4.64 -2.69 3.57
C ARG A 22 5.03 -1.25 3.28
N ILE A 23 5.36 -0.93 2.02
CA ILE A 23 5.73 0.42 1.58
C ILE A 23 4.65 1.43 1.95
N SER A 24 3.39 1.16 1.62
CA SER A 24 2.26 2.03 1.96
C SER A 24 2.04 2.19 3.47
N SER A 25 2.39 1.19 4.28
CA SER A 25 2.38 1.33 5.74
C SER A 25 3.49 2.24 6.25
N GLU A 26 4.61 2.34 5.54
CA GLU A 26 5.75 3.17 5.95
C GLU A 26 5.61 4.62 5.49
N HIS A 27 4.92 4.90 4.38
CA HIS A 27 4.70 6.25 3.86
C HIS A 27 4.24 7.26 4.91
N PRO A 28 3.25 6.96 5.79
CA PRO A 28 2.83 7.91 6.80
C PRO A 28 3.88 8.16 7.88
N ILE A 29 4.72 7.17 8.19
CA ILE A 29 5.83 7.33 9.12
C ILE A 29 6.86 8.27 8.51
N PHE A 30 7.26 8.05 7.26
CA PHE A 30 8.21 8.92 6.54
C PHE A 30 7.70 10.37 6.47
N LEU A 31 6.44 10.57 6.12
CA LEU A 31 5.82 11.90 6.05
C LEU A 31 5.87 12.62 7.41
N LYS A 32 5.46 11.96 8.49
CA LYS A 32 5.53 12.55 9.85
C LYS A 32 6.95 12.87 10.26
N THR A 33 7.90 11.96 10.00
CA THR A 33 9.31 12.15 10.34
C THR A 33 9.90 13.34 9.59
N VAL A 34 9.71 13.42 8.28
CA VAL A 34 10.23 14.52 7.46
C VAL A 34 9.57 15.85 7.82
N ALA A 35 8.26 15.84 8.09
CA ALA A 35 7.57 17.02 8.58
C ALA A 35 8.16 17.52 9.91
N SER A 36 8.37 16.62 10.88
CA SER A 36 8.97 16.96 12.17
C SER A 36 10.40 17.50 12.03
N LEU A 37 11.24 16.86 11.21
CA LEU A 37 12.63 17.27 10.98
C LEU A 37 12.71 18.62 10.24
N SER A 38 11.75 18.88 9.36
CA SER A 38 11.66 20.12 8.58
C SER A 38 10.87 21.23 9.28
N LYS A 39 10.45 21.01 10.54
CA LYS A 39 9.62 21.93 11.34
C LYS A 39 8.31 22.32 10.63
N ILE A 40 7.73 21.41 9.87
CA ILE A 40 6.42 21.55 9.23
C ILE A 40 5.36 21.13 10.25
N ASN A 41 4.59 22.09 10.72
CA ASN A 41 3.52 21.85 11.69
C ASN A 41 2.29 21.29 10.98
N LEU A 42 2.17 19.95 10.96
CA LEU A 42 0.96 19.29 10.50
C LEU A 42 -0.15 19.44 11.57
N PRO A 43 -1.39 19.78 11.16
CA PRO A 43 -2.51 19.81 12.09
C PRO A 43 -2.78 18.39 12.63
N LYS A 44 -3.32 18.31 13.85
CA LYS A 44 -3.62 17.02 14.49
C LYS A 44 -4.47 16.10 13.60
N SER A 45 -5.45 16.64 12.88
CA SER A 45 -6.26 15.86 11.94
C SER A 45 -5.46 15.20 10.81
N ALA A 46 -4.41 15.86 10.30
CA ALA A 46 -3.54 15.25 9.30
C ALA A 46 -2.63 14.18 9.91
N VAL A 47 -2.17 14.37 11.14
CA VAL A 47 -1.38 13.37 11.88
C VAL A 47 -2.22 12.13 12.18
N ASP A 48 -3.45 12.32 12.66
CA ASP A 48 -4.39 11.24 12.98
C ASP A 48 -4.71 10.42 11.71
N GLU A 49 -4.95 11.08 10.58
CA GLU A 49 -5.18 10.40 9.29
C GLU A 49 -3.95 9.60 8.83
N LEU A 50 -2.74 10.15 8.98
CA LEU A 50 -1.49 9.43 8.70
C LEU A 50 -1.34 8.19 9.60
N ASP A 51 -1.69 8.30 10.88
CA ASP A 51 -1.69 7.16 11.81
C ASP A 51 -2.68 6.07 11.37
N ASP A 52 -3.86 6.45 10.91
CA ASP A 52 -4.88 5.50 10.50
C ASP A 52 -4.54 4.82 9.17
N ILE A 53 -3.95 5.53 8.21
CA ILE A 53 -3.38 4.94 6.99
C ILE A 53 -2.29 3.93 7.35
N ASN A 54 -1.36 4.28 8.26
CA ASN A 54 -0.30 3.38 8.71
C ASN A 54 -0.87 2.09 9.32
N LYS A 55 -1.79 2.20 10.29
CA LYS A 55 -2.42 1.03 10.94
C LYS A 55 -3.15 0.16 9.92
N THR A 56 -3.86 0.77 8.99
CA THR A 56 -4.66 0.07 7.98
C THR A 56 -3.78 -0.77 7.05
N PHE A 57 -2.73 -0.17 6.48
CA PHE A 57 -1.81 -0.91 5.62
C PHE A 57 -0.95 -1.92 6.38
N LEU A 58 -0.54 -1.63 7.62
CA LEU A 58 0.18 -2.59 8.46
C LEU A 58 -0.70 -3.81 8.79
N GLY A 59 -1.98 -3.59 9.07
CA GLY A 59 -2.95 -4.67 9.24
C GLY A 59 -3.08 -5.52 7.97
N LEU A 60 -3.18 -4.87 6.80
CA LEU A 60 -3.26 -5.58 5.53
C LEU A 60 -1.97 -6.35 5.19
N TYR A 61 -0.80 -5.80 5.51
CA TYR A 61 0.48 -6.51 5.39
C TYR A 61 0.49 -7.80 6.22
N ASN A 62 0.02 -7.73 7.46
CA ASN A 62 -0.06 -8.89 8.34
C ASN A 62 -1.05 -9.95 7.79
N ASP A 63 -2.20 -9.52 7.25
CA ASP A 63 -3.15 -10.40 6.56
C ASP A 63 -2.48 -11.14 5.38
N VAL A 64 -1.69 -10.42 4.56
CA VAL A 64 -0.94 -10.99 3.42
C VAL A 64 0.09 -12.02 3.88
N VAL A 65 0.91 -11.68 4.87
CA VAL A 65 1.95 -12.57 5.41
C VAL A 65 1.33 -13.84 5.99
N HIS A 66 0.23 -13.69 6.73
CA HIS A 66 -0.48 -14.83 7.29
C HIS A 66 -1.06 -15.74 6.19
N LEU A 67 -1.73 -15.17 5.18
CA LEU A 67 -2.29 -15.95 4.08
C LEU A 67 -1.21 -16.71 3.29
N LYS A 68 -0.09 -16.06 3.00
CA LYS A 68 1.07 -16.67 2.32
C LYS A 68 1.63 -17.84 3.11
N LYS A 69 1.74 -17.69 4.44
CA LYS A 69 2.18 -18.76 5.34
C LYS A 69 1.22 -19.95 5.33
N SER A 70 -0.08 -19.71 5.49
CA SER A 70 -1.10 -20.78 5.50
C SER A 70 -1.12 -21.59 4.20
N LEU A 71 -0.94 -20.93 3.06
CA LEU A 71 -0.86 -21.59 1.76
C LEU A 71 0.36 -22.48 1.58
N ARG A 72 1.51 -22.02 2.07
CA ARG A 72 2.74 -22.80 2.05
C ARG A 72 2.61 -24.05 2.92
N ASP A 73 1.97 -23.91 4.08
CA ASP A 73 1.84 -24.97 5.06
C ASP A 73 0.69 -25.95 4.69
N ASN A 74 -0.30 -25.53 3.89
CA ASN A 74 -1.37 -26.38 3.37
C ASN A 74 -1.81 -26.01 1.92
N PRO A 75 -1.18 -26.60 0.88
CA PRO A 75 -1.50 -26.34 -0.52
C PRO A 75 -2.93 -26.72 -0.94
N MET A 76 -3.64 -27.58 -0.20
CA MET A 76 -5.01 -27.98 -0.54
C MET A 76 -6.02 -26.84 -0.42
N LEU A 77 -5.65 -25.73 0.22
CA LEU A 77 -6.48 -24.53 0.37
C LEU A 77 -6.46 -23.61 -0.86
N TYR A 78 -5.91 -24.07 -1.99
CA TYR A 78 -5.68 -23.25 -3.19
C TYR A 78 -6.93 -22.49 -3.67
N HIS A 79 -8.08 -23.16 -3.80
CA HIS A 79 -9.32 -22.53 -4.29
C HIS A 79 -9.87 -21.46 -3.32
N GLN A 80 -9.91 -21.75 -2.01
CA GLN A 80 -10.30 -20.76 -0.99
C GLN A 80 -9.34 -19.56 -0.97
N SER A 81 -8.09 -19.80 -1.37
CA SER A 81 -7.06 -18.78 -1.40
C SER A 81 -7.23 -17.81 -2.57
N ILE A 82 -7.80 -18.23 -3.70
CA ILE A 82 -8.15 -17.32 -4.81
C ILE A 82 -9.10 -16.23 -4.32
N THR A 83 -10.19 -16.63 -3.65
CA THR A 83 -11.17 -15.68 -3.09
C THR A 83 -10.53 -14.77 -2.04
N ASN A 84 -9.65 -15.30 -1.19
CA ASN A 84 -8.94 -14.51 -0.19
C ASN A 84 -7.95 -13.52 -0.80
N ILE A 85 -7.24 -13.90 -1.86
CA ILE A 85 -6.32 -13.00 -2.59
C ILE A 85 -7.11 -11.88 -3.25
N LYS A 86 -8.20 -12.19 -3.97
CA LYS A 86 -9.09 -11.16 -4.56
C LYS A 86 -9.61 -10.21 -3.49
N ARG A 87 -10.02 -10.73 -2.32
CA ARG A 87 -10.46 -9.91 -1.19
C ARG A 87 -9.36 -8.98 -0.67
N ILE A 88 -8.13 -9.47 -0.51
CA ILE A 88 -6.99 -8.67 -0.07
C ILE A 88 -6.63 -7.60 -1.10
N ILE A 89 -6.63 -7.91 -2.40
CA ILE A 89 -6.38 -6.92 -3.44
C ILE A 89 -7.47 -5.84 -3.43
N ASN A 90 -8.74 -6.21 -3.30
CA ASN A 90 -9.83 -5.23 -3.19
C ASN A 90 -9.69 -4.34 -1.95
N LYS A 91 -9.31 -4.90 -0.79
CA LYS A 91 -8.99 -4.11 0.40
C LYS A 91 -7.85 -3.13 0.11
N PHE A 92 -6.77 -3.60 -0.52
CA PHE A 92 -5.63 -2.77 -0.90
C PHE A 92 -6.09 -1.57 -1.74
N MET A 93 -6.78 -1.82 -2.85
CA MET A 93 -7.24 -0.76 -3.75
C MET A 93 -8.19 0.23 -3.05
N SER A 94 -9.04 -0.26 -2.14
CA SER A 94 -9.93 0.60 -1.35
C SER A 94 -9.15 1.51 -0.39
N TYR A 95 -8.20 0.97 0.36
CA TYR A 95 -7.36 1.74 1.28
C TYR A 95 -6.45 2.71 0.53
N ASP A 96 -5.95 2.30 -0.63
CA ASP A 96 -5.10 3.14 -1.44
C ASP A 96 -5.86 4.31 -2.07
N THR A 97 -7.09 4.09 -2.52
CA THR A 97 -7.97 5.17 -2.99
C THR A 97 -8.22 6.19 -1.87
N GLN A 98 -8.40 5.74 -0.62
CA GLN A 98 -8.54 6.63 0.53
C GLN A 98 -7.27 7.44 0.78
N ALA A 99 -6.10 6.80 0.78
CA ALA A 99 -4.81 7.45 0.94
C ALA A 99 -4.54 8.48 -0.17
N LEU A 100 -4.82 8.13 -1.44
CA LEU A 100 -4.72 9.02 -2.60
C LEU A 100 -5.68 10.21 -2.55
N SER A 101 -6.82 10.08 -1.86
CA SER A 101 -7.71 11.22 -1.62
C SER A 101 -7.19 12.18 -0.54
N PHE A 102 -6.27 11.70 0.31
CA PHE A 102 -5.72 12.44 1.43
C PHE A 102 -4.37 13.08 1.11
N TYR A 103 -3.41 12.35 0.54
CA TYR A 103 -2.04 12.84 0.31
C TYR A 103 -1.95 14.17 -0.46
N PRO A 104 -2.78 14.46 -1.48
CA PRO A 104 -2.77 15.76 -2.14
C PRO A 104 -3.04 16.94 -1.19
N LYS A 105 -3.80 16.73 -0.11
CA LYS A 105 -4.06 17.75 0.92
C LYS A 105 -2.79 18.11 1.69
N LEU A 106 -1.79 17.23 1.72
CA LEU A 106 -0.51 17.49 2.39
C LEU A 106 0.36 18.51 1.63
N LEU A 107 0.13 18.68 0.32
CA LEU A 107 0.82 19.67 -0.51
C LEU A 107 0.45 21.11 -0.13
N GLU A 108 -0.70 21.30 0.52
CA GLU A 108 -1.11 22.62 1.04
C GLU A 108 -0.23 23.10 2.20
N PHE A 109 0.48 22.19 2.87
CA PHE A 109 1.43 22.53 3.93
C PHE A 109 2.82 22.80 3.35
N ALA A 110 3.48 23.83 3.88
CA ALA A 110 4.87 24.16 3.54
C ALA A 110 5.13 24.22 2.02
N LYS A 111 4.31 25.01 1.30
CA LYS A 111 4.37 25.16 -0.17
C LYS A 111 5.76 25.53 -0.69
N GLU A 112 6.50 26.34 0.06
CA GLU A 112 7.87 26.76 -0.27
C GLU A 112 8.94 25.70 0.04
N ASN A 113 8.61 24.66 0.80
CA ASN A 113 9.54 23.58 1.15
C ASN A 113 9.60 22.55 0.00
N LYS A 114 10.50 22.77 -0.96
CA LYS A 114 10.66 21.89 -2.12
C LYS A 114 10.89 20.41 -1.77
N PRO A 115 11.76 20.06 -0.80
CA PRO A 115 11.90 18.65 -0.39
C PRO A 115 10.60 18.02 0.10
N TRP A 116 9.78 18.75 0.85
CA TRP A 116 8.47 18.27 1.29
C TRP A 116 7.51 18.05 0.12
N GLN A 117 7.41 19.03 -0.78
CA GLN A 117 6.55 18.93 -1.96
C GLN A 117 6.96 17.74 -2.84
N GLU A 118 8.26 17.55 -3.06
CA GLU A 118 8.79 16.43 -3.85
C GLU A 118 8.48 15.08 -3.18
N LEU A 119 8.68 14.97 -1.87
CA LEU A 119 8.37 13.74 -1.13
C LEU A 119 6.89 13.36 -1.22
N VAL A 120 5.98 14.33 -1.00
CA VAL A 120 4.54 14.08 -1.05
C VAL A 120 4.12 13.67 -2.47
N ASN A 121 4.63 14.35 -3.50
CA ASN A 121 4.36 13.99 -4.90
C ASN A 121 4.91 12.61 -5.27
N HIS A 122 6.12 12.28 -4.81
CA HIS A 122 6.72 10.97 -5.01
C HIS A 122 5.84 9.85 -4.43
N ILE A 123 5.39 10.01 -3.17
CA ILE A 123 4.47 9.06 -2.53
C ILE A 123 3.16 8.95 -3.32
N ILE A 124 2.58 10.06 -3.77
CA ILE A 124 1.35 10.04 -4.60
C ILE A 124 1.57 9.25 -5.89
N HIS A 125 2.71 9.43 -6.57
CA HIS A 125 3.04 8.70 -7.79
C HIS A 125 3.21 7.20 -7.54
N GLU A 126 3.90 6.81 -6.47
CA GLU A 126 4.05 5.40 -6.10
C GLU A 126 2.69 4.76 -5.79
N GLN A 127 1.81 5.48 -5.08
CA GLN A 127 0.47 5.00 -4.76
C GLN A 127 -0.40 4.85 -6.02
N HIS A 128 -0.33 5.80 -6.96
CA HIS A 128 -0.99 5.63 -8.26
C HIS A 128 -0.44 4.44 -9.05
N PHE A 129 0.89 4.28 -9.09
CA PHE A 129 1.52 3.15 -9.77
C PHE A 129 1.01 1.81 -9.24
N MET A 130 1.00 1.64 -7.91
CA MET A 130 0.56 0.39 -7.31
C MET A 130 -0.96 0.17 -7.44
N LEU A 131 -1.79 1.24 -7.45
CA LEU A 131 -3.22 1.10 -7.73
C LEU A 131 -3.47 0.47 -9.10
N GLU A 132 -2.80 0.99 -10.14
CA GLU A 132 -2.92 0.44 -11.50
C GLU A 132 -2.35 -0.98 -11.58
N LEU A 133 -1.22 -1.25 -10.92
CA LEU A 133 -0.68 -2.60 -10.81
C LEU A 133 -1.70 -3.58 -10.23
N PHE A 134 -2.41 -3.23 -9.15
CA PHE A 134 -3.37 -4.12 -8.53
C PHE A 134 -4.67 -4.28 -9.31
N LYS A 135 -5.09 -3.26 -10.07
CA LYS A 135 -6.16 -3.40 -11.07
C LYS A 135 -5.79 -4.42 -12.15
N ASP A 136 -4.55 -4.40 -12.62
CA ASP A 136 -4.08 -5.37 -13.61
C ASP A 136 -3.94 -6.78 -13.01
N LEU A 137 -3.40 -6.89 -11.78
CA LEU A 137 -3.20 -8.17 -11.12
C LEU A 137 -4.52 -8.86 -10.79
N ILE A 138 -5.56 -8.14 -10.35
CA ILE A 138 -6.85 -8.77 -10.02
C ILE A 138 -7.53 -9.38 -11.25
N LEU A 139 -7.36 -8.77 -12.44
CA LEU A 139 -7.89 -9.27 -13.70
C LEU A 139 -7.18 -10.55 -14.17
N GLN A 140 -5.93 -10.76 -13.74
CA GLN A 140 -5.15 -11.97 -14.03
C GLN A 140 -5.53 -13.16 -13.13
N ILE A 141 -6.30 -12.92 -12.06
CA ILE A 141 -6.80 -13.97 -11.18
C ILE A 141 -8.16 -14.44 -11.71
N GLY A 142 -8.18 -15.64 -12.33
CA GLY A 142 -9.39 -16.35 -12.77
C GLY A 142 -10.49 -16.37 -11.72
#